data_AF-A0A127B732-F1
#
_entry.id   AF-A0A127B732-F1
#
_cell.length_a   1.000
_cell.length_b   1.000
_cell.length_c   1.000
_cell.angle_alpha   90.00
_cell.angle_beta   90.00
_cell.angle_gamma   90.00
#
_symmetry.space_group_name_H-M   'P 1'
#
loop_
_entity.id
_entity.type
_entity.pdbx_description
1 polymer ?
#
loop_
_entity_poly.entity_id
_entity_poly.type
_entity_poly.pdbx_seq_one_letter_code
_entity_poly.pdbx_strand_id
1 'polypeptide(L)'
;MKKYSWEEFARLMGIEPQVLENKEARLLKKFVDEITWPTHCNYCQGLDLSNPNPVHHPSYELTPACNHDCIFCYSNVAVKLGKAPKPGYYGWDNPKAITVSQYGEPLLSPRIVEVNKMLRERFPEARLDLQTNGSLLTRELWEKLDFDVVMISLDAATREKHRMITNADTFDAVVNALKIVGEDKSVVSAVRTIFMPGINDKDIPKIAELAASLGIDEMFLQPLTIHELNVERLRKAGLDFERAESVREFLKAAMEAKKYIDVRISGCLLVQLKPMDPLTLFSVRRVAREVAPLVKRSKLEL
;
A
#
# COMPACT_ATOMS: atom_id res chain seq x y z
N MET A 1 -28.90 33.23 23.26
CA MET A 1 -29.42 31.85 23.15
C MET A 1 -28.39 30.90 23.73
N LYS A 2 -28.73 30.09 24.74
CA LYS A 2 -27.86 28.98 25.16
C LYS A 2 -27.81 27.97 24.02
N LYS A 3 -26.60 27.64 23.53
CA LYS A 3 -26.39 26.49 22.65
C LYS A 3 -26.29 25.26 23.55
N TYR A 4 -27.14 24.28 23.31
CA TYR A 4 -27.07 22.98 23.95
C TYR A 4 -26.40 21.99 22.98
N SER A 5 -25.59 21.07 23.49
CA SER A 5 -25.25 19.86 22.74
C SER A 5 -26.53 19.03 22.51
N TRP A 6 -26.50 18.11 21.54
CA TRP A 6 -27.62 17.19 21.32
C TRP A 6 -27.95 16.37 22.58
N GLU A 7 -26.94 15.96 23.34
CA GLU A 7 -27.13 15.18 24.58
C GLU A 7 -27.78 16.03 25.68
N GLU A 8 -27.34 17.28 25.83
CA GLU A 8 -27.92 18.23 26.77
C GLU A 8 -29.39 18.54 26.43
N PHE A 9 -29.69 18.72 25.14
CA PHE A 9 -31.05 18.93 24.68
C PHE A 9 -31.93 17.70 24.90
N ALA A 10 -31.42 16.48 24.65
CA ALA A 10 -32.15 15.24 24.89
C ALA A 10 -32.50 15.07 26.38
N ARG A 11 -31.53 15.30 27.28
CA ARG A 11 -31.75 15.24 28.74
C ARG A 11 -32.76 16.27 29.23
N LEU A 12 -32.74 17.48 28.67
CA LEU A 12 -33.74 18.52 28.96
C LEU A 12 -35.16 18.10 28.57
N MET A 13 -35.30 17.24 27.56
CA MET A 13 -36.57 16.68 27.09
C MET A 13 -36.99 15.41 27.85
N GLY A 14 -36.28 15.04 28.92
CA GLY A 14 -36.55 13.80 29.67
C GLY A 14 -36.18 12.53 28.93
N ILE A 15 -35.38 12.63 27.87
CA ILE A 15 -34.87 11.51 27.09
C ILE A 15 -33.43 11.28 27.54
N GLU A 16 -33.12 10.10 28.10
CA GLU A 16 -31.72 9.75 28.33
C GLU A 16 -31.10 9.42 26.97
N PRO A 17 -30.13 10.21 26.46
CA PRO A 17 -29.51 9.92 25.18
C PRO A 17 -28.82 8.57 25.26
N GLN A 18 -29.35 7.58 24.54
CA GLN A 18 -28.69 6.31 24.37
C GLN A 18 -27.52 6.52 23.41
N VAL A 19 -26.29 6.56 23.95
CA VAL A 19 -25.12 6.31 23.12
C VAL A 19 -25.22 4.85 22.71
N LEU A 20 -25.52 4.59 21.43
CA LEU A 20 -25.38 3.24 20.87
C LEU A 20 -23.91 2.84 21.00
N GLU A 21 -23.55 2.18 22.09
CA GLU A 21 -22.17 1.77 22.37
C GLU A 21 -21.79 0.62 21.45
N ASN A 22 -21.24 0.94 20.29
CA ASN A 22 -20.59 -0.04 19.45
C ASN A 22 -19.15 -0.27 19.93
N LYS A 23 -18.93 -1.32 20.72
CA LYS A 23 -17.60 -1.72 21.23
C LYS A 23 -16.58 -1.90 20.10
N GLU A 24 -17.00 -2.47 18.98
CA GLU A 24 -16.14 -2.66 17.81
C GLU A 24 -15.72 -1.31 17.21
N ALA A 25 -16.64 -0.35 17.09
CA ALA A 25 -16.33 1.01 16.64
C ALA A 25 -15.27 1.70 17.52
N ARG A 26 -15.37 1.58 18.85
CA ARG A 26 -14.36 2.12 19.78
C ARG A 26 -12.99 1.45 19.61
N LEU A 27 -12.98 0.13 19.42
CA LEU A 27 -11.74 -0.62 19.19
C LEU A 27 -11.07 -0.20 17.87
N LEU A 28 -11.84 -0.05 16.79
CA LEU A 28 -11.33 0.43 15.51
C LEU A 28 -10.78 1.84 15.61
N LYS A 29 -11.47 2.73 16.32
CA LYS A 29 -11.00 4.10 16.55
C LYS A 29 -9.68 4.10 17.32
N LYS A 30 -9.60 3.35 18.42
CA LYS A 30 -8.36 3.19 19.19
C LYS A 30 -7.21 2.68 18.31
N PHE A 31 -7.46 1.66 17.48
CA PHE A 31 -6.48 1.14 16.54
C PHE A 31 -6.00 2.20 15.54
N VAL A 32 -6.91 2.97 14.92
CA VAL A 32 -6.57 4.07 13.99
C VAL A 32 -5.72 5.15 14.66
N ASP A 33 -5.96 5.43 15.94
CA ASP A 33 -5.18 6.40 16.70
C ASP A 33 -3.77 5.90 17.00
N GLU A 34 -3.61 4.60 17.28
CA GLU A 34 -2.34 3.95 17.62
C GLU A 34 -1.43 3.65 16.42
N ILE A 35 -1.99 3.36 15.24
CA ILE A 35 -1.17 3.06 14.06
C ILE A 35 -0.59 4.32 13.40
N THR A 36 0.48 4.10 12.65
CA THR A 36 1.12 5.09 11.77
C THR A 36 1.06 4.64 10.31
N TRP A 37 1.43 5.53 9.40
CA TRP A 37 1.53 5.24 7.97
C TRP A 37 2.90 4.61 7.62
N PRO A 38 3.01 3.85 6.52
CA PRO A 38 4.26 3.25 6.05
C PRO A 38 5.40 4.26 5.99
N THR A 39 6.64 3.82 6.23
CA THR A 39 7.81 4.71 6.14
C THR A 39 7.91 5.35 4.75
N HIS A 40 7.49 4.60 3.74
CA HIS A 40 7.31 5.06 2.35
C HIS A 40 6.44 6.33 2.21
N CYS A 41 5.41 6.50 3.04
CA CYS A 41 4.52 7.66 3.00
C CYS A 41 5.14 8.94 3.58
N ASN A 42 6.28 8.87 4.28
CA ASN A 42 6.94 10.07 4.79
C ASN A 42 7.30 11.00 3.62
N TYR A 43 7.00 12.29 3.78
CA TYR A 43 7.10 13.36 2.75
C TYR A 43 6.08 13.30 1.60
N CYS A 44 5.07 12.43 1.68
CA CYS A 44 3.99 12.43 0.70
C CYS A 44 3.07 13.64 0.89
N GLN A 45 2.74 14.34 -0.19
CA GLN A 45 1.78 15.45 -0.15
C GLN A 45 0.37 15.00 0.28
N GLY A 46 0.04 13.72 0.09
CA GLY A 46 -1.24 13.16 0.52
C GLY A 46 -1.42 13.11 2.04
N LEU A 47 -0.40 13.44 2.83
CA LEU A 47 -0.51 13.61 4.28
C LEU A 47 -1.09 14.97 4.68
N ASP A 48 -1.05 15.96 3.79
CA ASP A 48 -1.56 17.31 4.04
C ASP A 48 -3.00 17.44 3.53
N LEU A 49 -3.96 17.44 4.46
CA LEU A 49 -5.38 17.59 4.15
C LEU A 49 -5.75 18.98 3.62
N SER A 50 -4.87 19.98 3.74
CA SER A 50 -5.09 21.32 3.18
C SER A 50 -4.73 21.41 1.69
N ASN A 51 -3.99 20.42 1.16
CA ASN A 51 -3.64 20.36 -0.25
C ASN A 51 -4.81 19.78 -1.07
N PRO A 52 -5.45 20.57 -1.96
CA PRO A 52 -6.62 20.10 -2.72
C PRO A 52 -6.26 19.12 -3.84
N ASN A 53 -4.98 19.04 -4.25
CA ASN A 53 -4.54 18.17 -5.33
C ASN A 53 -3.14 17.59 -5.05
N PRO A 54 -3.03 16.70 -4.04
CA PRO A 54 -1.74 16.11 -3.71
C PRO A 54 -1.23 15.22 -4.86
N VAL A 55 0.08 15.27 -5.07
CA VAL A 55 0.79 14.32 -5.92
C VAL A 55 1.63 13.36 -5.08
N HIS A 56 1.71 12.10 -5.51
CA HIS A 56 2.64 11.15 -4.89
C HIS A 56 4.08 11.64 -5.04
N HIS A 57 4.97 11.23 -4.13
CA HIS A 57 6.41 11.49 -4.22
C HIS A 57 6.97 11.08 -5.60
N PRO A 58 8.07 11.70 -6.05
CA PRO A 58 8.69 11.40 -7.33
C PRO A 58 8.95 9.93 -7.55
N SER A 59 8.97 9.53 -8.82
CA SER A 59 9.33 8.18 -9.21
C SER A 59 10.31 8.16 -10.36
N TYR A 60 11.14 7.13 -10.39
CA TYR A 60 11.89 6.76 -11.57
C TYR A 60 11.30 5.46 -12.11
N GLU A 61 10.72 5.52 -13.31
CA GLU A 61 10.11 4.37 -13.97
C GLU A 61 11.15 3.72 -14.88
N LEU A 62 11.42 2.41 -14.70
CA LEU A 62 12.41 1.66 -15.48
C LEU A 62 11.80 0.99 -16.69
N THR A 63 10.66 0.32 -16.50
CA THR A 63 9.98 -0.45 -17.53
C THR A 63 8.55 -0.73 -17.09
N PRO A 64 7.55 -0.61 -17.97
CA PRO A 64 6.20 -1.06 -17.66
C PRO A 64 6.04 -2.59 -17.77
N ALA A 65 7.07 -3.31 -18.24
CA ALA A 65 7.05 -4.77 -18.34
C ALA A 65 7.05 -5.43 -16.96
N CYS A 66 6.40 -6.59 -16.84
CA CYS A 66 6.34 -7.36 -15.61
C CYS A 66 6.30 -8.85 -15.93
N ASN A 67 6.93 -9.66 -15.09
CA ASN A 67 6.88 -11.13 -15.15
C ASN A 67 5.70 -11.72 -14.37
N HIS A 68 4.86 -10.87 -13.76
CA HIS A 68 3.57 -11.22 -13.20
C HIS A 68 2.44 -10.64 -14.04
N ASP A 69 1.26 -11.26 -13.97
CA ASP A 69 0.00 -10.75 -14.54
C ASP A 69 -1.09 -10.82 -13.45
N CYS A 70 -0.92 -10.03 -12.39
CA CYS A 70 -1.81 -10.11 -11.23
C CYS A 70 -3.24 -9.71 -11.58
N ILE A 71 -4.21 -10.40 -10.97
CA ILE A 71 -5.65 -10.18 -11.21
C ILE A 71 -6.14 -8.77 -10.85
N PHE A 72 -5.40 -8.05 -10.01
CA PHE A 72 -5.71 -6.69 -9.55
C PHE A 72 -4.80 -5.61 -10.15
N CYS A 73 -3.79 -5.98 -10.95
CA CYS A 73 -2.67 -5.10 -11.28
C CYS A 73 -3.11 -3.82 -12.02
N TYR A 74 -2.88 -2.66 -11.42
CA TYR A 74 -3.14 -1.38 -12.06
C TYR A 74 -2.12 -1.05 -13.16
N SER A 75 -0.87 -1.49 -13.02
CA SER A 75 0.15 -1.28 -14.06
C SER A 75 -0.21 -1.96 -15.38
N ASN A 76 -0.77 -3.18 -15.31
CA ASN A 76 -1.27 -3.90 -16.48
C ASN A 76 -2.43 -3.15 -17.16
N VAL A 77 -3.33 -2.54 -16.37
CA VAL A 77 -4.39 -1.66 -16.87
C VAL A 77 -3.82 -0.44 -17.58
N ALA A 78 -2.82 0.23 -16.98
CA ALA A 78 -2.17 1.38 -17.59
C ALA A 78 -1.50 1.02 -18.93
N VAL A 79 -0.86 -0.16 -19.03
CA VAL A 79 -0.30 -0.66 -20.31
C VAL A 79 -1.40 -0.89 -21.34
N LYS A 80 -2.46 -1.61 -21.00
CA LYS A 80 -3.59 -1.90 -21.90
C LYS A 80 -4.29 -0.64 -22.42
N LEU A 81 -4.32 0.42 -21.61
CA LEU A 81 -4.89 1.71 -21.97
C LEU A 81 -3.91 2.66 -22.67
N GLY A 82 -2.65 2.25 -22.90
CA GLY A 82 -1.63 3.12 -23.48
C GLY A 82 -1.23 4.31 -22.58
N LYS A 83 -1.44 4.18 -21.26
CA LYS A 83 -1.20 5.22 -20.24
C LYS A 83 -0.01 4.92 -19.33
N ALA A 84 0.67 3.79 -19.52
CA ALA A 84 1.86 3.46 -18.74
C ALA A 84 2.97 4.51 -18.97
N PRO A 85 3.66 4.95 -17.92
CA PRO A 85 4.74 5.92 -18.07
C PRO A 85 5.89 5.33 -18.90
N LYS A 86 6.50 6.17 -19.72
CA LYS A 86 7.76 5.85 -20.39
C LYS A 86 8.91 5.85 -19.37
N PRO A 87 10.01 5.11 -19.62
CA PRO A 87 11.15 5.14 -18.72
C PRO A 87 11.69 6.55 -18.47
N GLY A 88 12.03 6.85 -17.21
CA GLY A 88 12.62 8.11 -16.78
C GLY A 88 12.06 8.63 -15.45
N TYR A 89 12.49 9.83 -15.10
CA TYR A 89 12.14 10.48 -13.84
C TYR A 89 10.87 11.34 -13.97
N TYR A 90 9.94 11.13 -13.04
CA TYR A 90 8.70 11.88 -12.91
C TYR A 90 8.66 12.54 -11.55
N GLY A 91 8.98 13.82 -11.49
CA GLY A 91 9.22 14.50 -10.21
C GLY A 91 9.51 15.98 -10.38
N TRP A 92 10.31 16.51 -9.46
CA TRP A 92 10.69 17.90 -9.35
C TRP A 92 12.09 18.00 -8.75
N ASP A 93 12.68 19.20 -8.77
CA ASP A 93 14.03 19.42 -8.24
C ASP A 93 14.08 19.26 -6.70
N ASN A 94 15.19 18.72 -6.19
CA ASN A 94 15.42 18.52 -4.75
C ASN A 94 14.32 17.72 -4.04
N PRO A 95 13.97 16.52 -4.54
CA PRO A 95 12.96 15.68 -3.91
C PRO A 95 13.43 15.17 -2.55
N LYS A 96 12.51 14.96 -1.60
CA LYS A 96 12.81 14.32 -0.30
C LYS A 96 12.79 12.80 -0.35
N ALA A 97 12.08 12.24 -1.33
CA ALA A 97 12.00 10.80 -1.55
C ALA A 97 11.79 10.53 -3.05
N ILE A 98 12.31 9.41 -3.53
CA ILE A 98 12.15 8.93 -4.91
C ILE A 98 11.83 7.44 -4.86
N THR A 99 10.73 7.04 -5.49
CA THR A 99 10.40 5.62 -5.64
C THR A 99 10.87 5.07 -6.97
N VAL A 100 11.69 4.02 -6.95
CA VAL A 100 12.06 3.25 -8.13
C VAL A 100 10.99 2.22 -8.41
N SER A 101 10.33 2.47 -9.55
CA SER A 101 9.15 1.83 -10.12
C SER A 101 7.85 1.98 -9.33
N GLN A 102 6.85 2.58 -9.98
CA GLN A 102 5.44 2.39 -9.63
C GLN A 102 4.71 1.58 -10.72
N TYR A 103 5.33 1.33 -11.87
CA TYR A 103 4.72 0.58 -12.97
C TYR A 103 5.70 -0.49 -13.47
N GLY A 104 5.21 -1.71 -13.64
CA GLY A 104 6.00 -2.88 -14.04
C GLY A 104 6.83 -3.46 -12.91
N GLU A 105 7.81 -4.30 -13.27
CA GLU A 105 8.78 -4.89 -12.36
C GLU A 105 10.17 -4.28 -12.62
N PRO A 106 10.73 -3.47 -11.71
CA PRO A 106 12.02 -2.82 -11.93
C PRO A 106 13.18 -3.80 -12.13
N LEU A 107 13.15 -4.96 -11.48
CA LEU A 107 14.24 -5.93 -11.51
C LEU A 107 14.34 -6.69 -12.85
N LEU A 108 13.37 -6.52 -13.76
CA LEU A 108 13.52 -6.97 -15.16
C LEU A 108 14.47 -6.07 -15.95
N SER A 109 14.69 -4.83 -15.51
CA SER A 109 15.53 -3.89 -16.23
C SER A 109 17.01 -4.15 -15.92
N PRO A 110 17.87 -4.35 -16.93
CA PRO A 110 19.32 -4.49 -16.72
C PRO A 110 19.94 -3.20 -16.18
N ARG A 111 19.21 -2.08 -16.21
CA ARG A 111 19.68 -0.76 -15.77
C ARG A 111 19.38 -0.44 -14.30
N ILE A 112 18.79 -1.36 -13.54
CA ILE A 112 18.41 -1.06 -12.14
C ILE A 112 19.59 -0.60 -11.29
N VAL A 113 20.74 -1.25 -11.40
CA VAL A 113 21.96 -0.88 -10.64
C VAL A 113 22.51 0.47 -11.10
N GLU A 114 22.58 0.70 -12.41
CA GLU A 114 23.01 1.98 -13.01
C GLU A 114 22.12 3.14 -12.55
N VAL A 115 20.81 2.96 -12.62
CA VAL A 115 19.82 3.97 -12.25
C VAL A 115 19.81 4.23 -10.75
N ASN A 116 19.93 3.18 -9.93
CA ASN A 116 20.03 3.34 -8.48
C ASN A 116 21.27 4.18 -8.10
N LYS A 117 22.44 3.87 -8.67
CA LYS A 117 23.66 4.66 -8.47
C LYS A 117 23.51 6.10 -8.95
N MET A 118 22.99 6.31 -10.16
CA MET A 118 22.75 7.65 -10.72
C MET A 118 21.80 8.47 -9.83
N LEU A 119 20.72 7.88 -9.31
CA LEU A 119 19.78 8.56 -8.41
C LEU A 119 20.45 8.94 -7.10
N ARG A 120 21.25 8.05 -6.50
CA ARG A 120 21.98 8.34 -5.27
C ARG A 120 23.00 9.47 -5.46
N GLU A 121 23.74 9.47 -6.57
CA GLU A 121 24.70 10.52 -6.90
C GLU A 121 24.03 11.88 -7.14
N ARG A 122 22.90 11.89 -7.86
CA ARG A 122 22.20 13.14 -8.20
C ARG A 122 21.39 13.71 -7.03
N PHE A 123 20.85 12.84 -6.18
CA PHE A 123 19.97 13.22 -5.08
C PHE A 123 20.47 12.58 -3.76
N PRO A 124 21.65 12.99 -3.26
CA PRO A 124 22.28 12.34 -2.09
C PRO A 124 21.44 12.43 -0.82
N GLU A 125 20.63 13.49 -0.69
CA GLU A 125 19.76 13.73 0.47
C GLU A 125 18.35 13.14 0.32
N ALA A 126 18.04 12.53 -0.83
CA ALA A 126 16.72 11.95 -1.08
C ALA A 126 16.70 10.49 -0.60
N ARG A 127 15.61 10.12 0.08
CA ARG A 127 15.30 8.73 0.38
C ARG A 127 14.99 7.96 -0.92
N LEU A 128 15.65 6.84 -1.17
CA LEU A 128 15.38 5.99 -2.32
C LEU A 128 14.57 4.77 -1.89
N ASP A 129 13.42 4.58 -2.52
CA ASP A 129 12.52 3.47 -2.23
C ASP A 129 12.48 2.48 -3.40
N LEU A 130 12.65 1.19 -3.17
CA LEU A 130 12.41 0.15 -4.18
C LEU A 130 11.02 -0.46 -3.97
N GLN A 131 10.20 -0.49 -5.02
CA GLN A 131 8.98 -1.31 -5.04
C GLN A 131 9.12 -2.43 -6.08
N THR A 132 9.01 -3.67 -5.63
CA THR A 132 9.20 -4.84 -6.48
C THR A 132 8.23 -5.97 -6.09
N ASN A 133 7.99 -6.90 -7.00
CA ASN A 133 7.39 -8.19 -6.69
C ASN A 133 8.39 -9.16 -6.04
N GLY A 134 9.68 -8.82 -6.02
CA GLY A 134 10.76 -9.57 -5.35
C GLY A 134 11.21 -10.84 -6.07
N SER A 135 10.50 -11.30 -7.09
CA SER A 135 10.75 -12.62 -7.71
C SER A 135 12.10 -12.76 -8.42
N LEU A 136 12.78 -11.64 -8.70
CA LEU A 136 14.10 -11.59 -9.34
C LEU A 136 15.21 -11.10 -8.39
N LEU A 137 14.87 -10.81 -7.13
CA LEU A 137 15.85 -10.32 -6.16
C LEU A 137 16.71 -11.49 -5.65
N THR A 138 17.99 -11.45 -6.00
CA THR A 138 19.02 -12.36 -5.47
C THR A 138 19.92 -11.61 -4.50
N ARG A 139 20.68 -12.35 -3.66
CA ARG A 139 21.64 -11.70 -2.75
C ARG A 139 22.74 -10.95 -3.51
N GLU A 140 23.23 -11.50 -4.62
CA GLU A 140 24.21 -10.84 -5.49
C GLU A 140 23.68 -9.53 -6.09
N LEU A 141 22.39 -9.50 -6.46
CA LEU A 141 21.77 -8.25 -6.92
C LEU A 141 21.59 -7.27 -5.76
N TRP A 142 21.12 -7.75 -4.60
CA TRP A 142 20.91 -6.93 -3.41
C TRP A 142 22.18 -6.20 -2.96
N GLU A 143 23.33 -6.87 -2.97
CA GLU A 143 24.64 -6.28 -2.62
C GLU A 143 25.09 -5.14 -3.55
N LYS A 144 24.44 -4.96 -4.70
CA LYS A 144 24.74 -3.89 -5.68
C LYS A 144 23.73 -2.73 -5.62
N LEU A 145 22.71 -2.82 -4.77
CA LEU A 145 21.63 -1.84 -4.67
C LEU A 145 21.74 -1.07 -3.36
N ASP A 146 21.53 0.24 -3.44
CA ASP A 146 21.55 1.17 -2.32
C ASP A 146 20.18 1.86 -2.21
N PHE A 147 19.29 1.28 -1.41
CA PHE A 147 17.95 1.80 -1.13
C PHE A 147 17.76 2.00 0.36
N ASP A 148 16.97 3.00 0.73
CA ASP A 148 16.64 3.30 2.14
C ASP A 148 15.38 2.54 2.59
N VAL A 149 14.45 2.30 1.67
CA VAL A 149 13.21 1.54 1.92
C VAL A 149 13.01 0.52 0.81
N VAL A 150 12.67 -0.71 1.16
CA VAL A 150 12.34 -1.75 0.19
C VAL A 150 10.98 -2.36 0.49
N MET A 151 10.14 -2.40 -0.53
CA MET A 151 8.79 -2.90 -0.44
C MET A 151 8.59 -4.06 -1.42
N ILE A 152 8.40 -5.26 -0.87
CA ILE A 152 8.17 -6.49 -1.64
C ILE A 152 6.69 -6.86 -1.58
N SER A 153 6.08 -7.12 -2.74
CA SER A 153 4.65 -7.47 -2.81
C SER A 153 4.42 -8.96 -2.54
N LEU A 154 3.52 -9.28 -1.60
CA LEU A 154 3.05 -10.64 -1.35
C LEU A 154 1.57 -10.62 -0.93
N ASP A 155 0.73 -11.35 -1.67
CA ASP A 155 -0.74 -11.32 -1.51
C ASP A 155 -1.35 -12.68 -1.15
N ALA A 156 -0.52 -13.71 -1.01
CA ALA A 156 -0.90 -15.07 -0.64
C ALA A 156 0.14 -15.69 0.30
N ALA A 157 -0.31 -16.58 1.19
CA ALA A 157 0.56 -17.30 2.11
C ALA A 157 0.97 -18.70 1.58
N THR A 158 0.54 -19.08 0.38
CA THR A 158 0.89 -20.36 -0.25
C THR A 158 1.24 -20.17 -1.72
N ARG A 159 2.11 -21.04 -2.24
CA ARG A 159 2.54 -21.05 -3.64
C ARG A 159 1.37 -21.16 -4.63
N GLU A 160 0.42 -22.03 -4.34
CA GLU A 160 -0.72 -22.28 -5.22
C GLU A 160 -1.64 -21.06 -5.33
N LYS A 161 -1.91 -20.40 -4.20
CA LYS A 161 -2.71 -19.18 -4.17
C LYS A 161 -1.94 -17.98 -4.74
N HIS A 162 -0.63 -17.90 -4.51
CA HIS A 162 0.24 -16.91 -5.16
C HIS A 162 0.16 -17.04 -6.68
N ARG A 163 0.26 -18.25 -7.22
CA ARG A 163 0.12 -18.52 -8.65
C ARG A 163 -1.26 -18.11 -9.17
N MET A 164 -2.33 -18.37 -8.41
CA MET A 164 -3.68 -17.94 -8.77
C MET A 164 -3.81 -16.41 -8.85
N ILE A 165 -3.23 -15.68 -7.89
CA ILE A 165 -3.35 -14.22 -7.81
C ILE A 165 -2.45 -13.52 -8.84
N THR A 166 -1.21 -13.98 -8.99
CA THR A 166 -0.16 -13.32 -9.80
C THR A 166 -0.02 -13.88 -11.21
N ASN A 167 -0.62 -15.04 -11.49
CA ASN A 167 -0.40 -15.84 -12.69
C ASN A 167 1.09 -16.21 -12.93
N ALA A 168 1.87 -16.31 -11.85
CA ALA A 168 3.30 -16.63 -11.90
C ALA A 168 3.69 -17.60 -10.77
N ASP A 169 4.55 -18.57 -11.08
CA ASP A 169 5.02 -19.56 -10.12
C ASP A 169 6.32 -19.11 -9.44
N THR A 170 6.22 -18.07 -8.62
CA THR A 170 7.38 -17.33 -8.08
C THR A 170 7.38 -17.20 -6.56
N PHE A 171 6.44 -17.85 -5.85
CA PHE A 171 6.28 -17.70 -4.40
C PHE A 171 7.58 -17.92 -3.62
N ASP A 172 8.29 -19.02 -3.90
CA ASP A 172 9.53 -19.38 -3.21
C ASP A 172 10.62 -18.30 -3.42
N ALA A 173 10.67 -17.70 -4.62
CA ALA A 173 11.60 -16.61 -4.92
C ALA A 173 11.23 -15.31 -4.18
N VAL A 174 9.94 -14.99 -4.08
CA VAL A 174 9.45 -13.83 -3.30
C VAL A 174 9.75 -14.00 -1.81
N VAL A 175 9.53 -15.19 -1.26
CA VAL A 175 9.86 -15.50 0.15
C VAL A 175 11.37 -15.40 0.38
N ASN A 176 12.20 -15.88 -0.55
CA ASN A 176 13.64 -15.70 -0.48
C ASN A 176 14.06 -14.22 -0.52
N ALA A 177 13.41 -13.40 -1.35
CA ALA A 177 13.66 -11.96 -1.39
C ALA A 177 13.31 -11.26 -0.07
N LEU A 178 12.17 -11.60 0.54
CA LEU A 178 11.78 -11.13 1.87
C LEU A 178 12.83 -11.52 2.92
N LYS A 179 13.36 -12.75 2.87
CA LYS A 179 14.43 -13.20 3.76
C LYS A 179 15.71 -12.36 3.59
N ILE A 180 16.17 -12.16 2.35
CA ILE A 180 17.38 -11.38 2.05
C ILE A 180 17.27 -9.96 2.61
N VAL A 181 16.13 -9.30 2.37
CA VAL A 181 15.91 -7.92 2.80
C VAL A 181 15.67 -7.83 4.31
N GLY A 182 14.95 -8.78 4.90
CA GLY A 182 14.69 -8.80 6.35
C GLY A 182 15.94 -9.08 7.20
N GLU A 183 16.97 -9.71 6.63
CA GLU A 183 18.30 -9.85 7.25
C GLU A 183 19.10 -8.54 7.28
N ASP A 184 18.78 -7.58 6.41
CA ASP A 184 19.52 -6.33 6.26
C ASP A 184 18.90 -5.21 7.12
N LYS A 185 19.58 -4.87 8.21
CA LYS A 185 19.11 -3.84 9.16
C LYS A 185 19.52 -2.42 8.77
N SER A 186 20.18 -2.24 7.64
CA SER A 186 20.51 -0.90 7.11
C SER A 186 19.35 -0.25 6.35
N VAL A 187 18.32 -1.02 6.00
CA VAL A 187 17.15 -0.56 5.24
C VAL A 187 15.87 -0.74 6.05
N VAL A 188 14.83 0.03 5.71
CA VAL A 188 13.48 -0.27 6.18
C VAL A 188 12.81 -1.24 5.21
N SER A 189 12.50 -2.43 5.72
CA SER A 189 11.90 -3.51 4.96
C SER A 189 10.39 -3.55 5.15
N ALA A 190 9.66 -3.66 4.04
CA ALA A 190 8.21 -3.72 4.04
C ALA A 190 7.70 -4.88 3.18
N VAL A 191 6.74 -5.64 3.71
CA VAL A 191 5.87 -6.47 2.87
C VAL A 191 4.62 -5.67 2.52
N ARG A 192 4.31 -5.55 1.24
CA ARG A 192 3.06 -4.95 0.78
C ARG A 192 2.06 -6.04 0.45
N THR A 193 0.86 -5.90 0.99
CA THR A 193 -0.27 -6.79 0.72
C THR A 193 -1.51 -5.97 0.38
N ILE A 194 -2.19 -6.35 -0.69
CA ILE A 194 -3.44 -5.73 -1.10
C ILE A 194 -4.60 -6.43 -0.36
N PHE A 195 -5.45 -5.65 0.31
CA PHE A 195 -6.67 -6.14 0.92
C PHE A 195 -7.69 -6.52 -0.17
N MET A 196 -7.87 -7.82 -0.39
CA MET A 196 -8.79 -8.39 -1.38
C MET A 196 -9.78 -9.33 -0.66
N PRO A 197 -10.79 -8.77 0.03
CA PRO A 197 -11.73 -9.56 0.82
C PRO A 197 -12.45 -10.60 -0.04
N GLY A 198 -12.67 -11.79 0.51
CA GLY A 198 -13.15 -12.97 -0.23
C GLY A 198 -12.02 -13.74 -0.92
N ILE A 199 -10.93 -13.06 -1.31
CA ILE A 199 -9.76 -13.68 -1.95
C ILE A 199 -8.72 -14.03 -0.89
N ASN A 200 -8.17 -13.08 -0.14
CA ASN A 200 -6.97 -13.28 0.70
C ASN A 200 -7.18 -13.05 2.21
N ASP A 201 -8.43 -13.11 2.68
CA ASP A 201 -8.78 -12.87 4.10
C ASP A 201 -7.94 -13.68 5.09
N LYS A 202 -7.73 -14.97 4.81
CA LYS A 202 -6.97 -15.88 5.69
C LYS A 202 -5.45 -15.79 5.48
N ASP A 203 -5.01 -15.14 4.41
CA ASP A 203 -3.59 -15.01 4.08
C ASP A 203 -2.97 -13.80 4.75
N ILE A 204 -3.71 -12.70 4.89
CA ILE A 204 -3.21 -11.46 5.52
C ILE A 204 -2.51 -11.70 6.87
N PRO A 205 -3.12 -12.37 7.87
CA PRO A 205 -2.42 -12.66 9.12
C PRO A 205 -1.26 -13.65 8.97
N LYS A 206 -1.34 -14.60 8.04
CA LYS A 206 -0.25 -15.57 7.78
C LYS A 206 0.95 -14.92 7.10
N ILE A 207 0.71 -13.96 6.21
CA ILE A 207 1.74 -13.12 5.58
C ILE A 207 2.40 -12.26 6.65
N ALA A 208 1.61 -11.67 7.56
CA ALA A 208 2.15 -10.91 8.69
C ALA A 208 3.06 -11.76 9.58
N GLU A 209 2.62 -12.97 9.95
CA GLU A 209 3.41 -13.93 10.72
C GLU A 209 4.69 -14.35 9.97
N LEU A 210 4.58 -14.70 8.69
CA LEU A 210 5.73 -15.05 7.86
C LEU A 210 6.73 -13.89 7.77
N ALA A 211 6.27 -12.68 7.46
CA ALA A 211 7.12 -11.50 7.33
C ALA A 211 7.85 -11.18 8.64
N ALA A 212 7.16 -11.26 9.78
CA ALA A 212 7.77 -11.11 11.09
C ALA A 212 8.86 -12.17 11.35
N SER A 213 8.59 -13.44 10.99
CA SER A 213 9.57 -14.52 11.13
C SER A 213 10.83 -14.35 10.26
N LEU A 214 10.73 -13.57 9.18
CA LEU A 214 11.83 -13.25 8.27
C LEU A 214 12.54 -11.95 8.63
N GLY A 215 12.13 -11.27 9.70
CA GLY A 215 12.75 -10.03 10.16
C GLY A 215 12.33 -8.78 9.39
N ILE A 216 11.19 -8.81 8.68
CA ILE A 216 10.62 -7.62 8.02
C ILE A 216 10.13 -6.61 9.07
N ASP A 217 10.37 -5.32 8.83
CA ASP A 217 10.06 -4.25 9.80
C ASP A 217 8.58 -3.87 9.82
N GLU A 218 7.97 -3.68 8.64
CA GLU A 218 6.59 -3.25 8.53
C GLU A 218 5.77 -4.06 7.51
N MET A 219 4.47 -4.21 7.77
CA MET A 219 3.51 -4.65 6.77
C MET A 219 2.70 -3.45 6.29
N PHE A 220 2.79 -3.13 5.01
CA PHE A 220 1.89 -2.18 4.38
C PHE A 220 0.65 -2.91 3.84
N LEU A 221 -0.44 -2.86 4.60
CA LEU A 221 -1.74 -3.32 4.11
C LEU A 221 -2.40 -2.20 3.31
N GLN A 222 -2.56 -2.41 2.01
CA GLN A 222 -3.09 -1.42 1.08
C GLN A 222 -4.51 -1.79 0.63
N PRO A 223 -5.46 -0.85 0.60
CA PRO A 223 -6.80 -1.13 0.11
C PRO A 223 -6.82 -1.24 -1.43
N LEU A 224 -7.50 -2.25 -2.00
CA LEU A 224 -7.55 -2.55 -3.44
C LEU A 224 -8.18 -1.44 -4.31
N THR A 225 -7.50 -0.87 -5.29
CA THR A 225 -8.21 -0.09 -6.33
C THR A 225 -8.76 -1.02 -7.41
N ILE A 226 -10.05 -0.88 -7.71
CA ILE A 226 -10.78 -1.70 -8.67
C ILE A 226 -10.86 -0.94 -10.00
N HIS A 227 -10.14 -1.44 -11.00
CA HIS A 227 -10.22 -0.93 -12.36
C HIS A 227 -11.17 -1.78 -13.20
N GLU A 228 -11.91 -1.16 -14.11
CA GLU A 228 -12.92 -1.82 -14.95
C GLU A 228 -12.35 -3.06 -15.67
N LEU A 229 -11.15 -2.95 -16.24
CA LEU A 229 -10.48 -4.05 -16.94
C LEU A 229 -10.11 -5.25 -16.04
N ASN A 230 -10.10 -5.07 -14.72
CA ASN A 230 -9.79 -6.11 -13.75
C ASN A 230 -11.06 -6.70 -13.09
N VAL A 231 -12.23 -6.08 -13.24
CA VAL A 231 -13.48 -6.47 -12.55
C VAL A 231 -13.82 -7.94 -12.77
N GLU A 232 -13.75 -8.43 -14.01
CA GLU A 232 -14.09 -9.83 -14.31
C GLU A 232 -13.09 -10.82 -13.70
N ARG A 233 -11.80 -10.46 -13.69
CA ARG A 233 -10.76 -11.30 -13.07
C ARG A 233 -10.97 -11.39 -11.56
N LEU A 234 -11.24 -10.25 -10.93
CA LEU A 234 -11.53 -10.14 -9.50
C LEU A 234 -12.80 -10.89 -9.11
N ARG A 235 -13.87 -10.77 -9.91
CA ARG A 235 -15.12 -11.51 -9.70
C ARG A 235 -14.90 -13.02 -9.76
N LYS A 236 -14.20 -13.52 -10.79
CA LYS A 236 -13.88 -14.95 -10.92
C LYS A 236 -13.02 -15.47 -9.78
N ALA A 237 -12.14 -14.65 -9.24
CA ALA A 237 -11.30 -14.99 -8.09
C ALA A 237 -12.06 -14.95 -6.75
N GLY A 238 -13.30 -14.46 -6.72
CA GLY A 238 -14.13 -14.44 -5.51
C GLY A 238 -14.04 -13.16 -4.68
N LEU A 239 -13.69 -12.01 -5.29
CA LEU A 239 -13.69 -10.73 -4.59
C LEU A 239 -15.08 -10.37 -4.04
N ASP A 240 -15.13 -10.03 -2.76
CA ASP A 240 -16.27 -9.36 -2.15
C ASP A 240 -16.16 -7.84 -2.37
N PHE A 241 -16.90 -7.34 -3.35
CA PHE A 241 -16.86 -5.93 -3.75
C PHE A 241 -17.38 -4.99 -2.66
N GLU A 242 -18.35 -5.42 -1.85
CA GLU A 242 -18.90 -4.59 -0.77
C GLU A 242 -17.89 -4.45 0.37
N ARG A 243 -17.25 -5.55 0.75
CA ARG A 243 -16.18 -5.53 1.76
C ARG A 243 -14.95 -4.77 1.26
N ALA A 244 -14.64 -4.80 -0.05
CA ALA A 244 -13.50 -4.05 -0.61
C ALA A 244 -13.64 -2.52 -0.48
N GLU A 245 -14.88 -2.03 -0.38
CA GLU A 245 -15.20 -0.61 -0.14
C GLU A 245 -15.35 -0.28 1.35
N SER A 246 -15.47 -1.28 2.22
CA SER A 246 -15.67 -1.09 3.66
C SER A 246 -14.37 -0.81 4.40
N VAL A 247 -14.24 0.39 4.97
CA VAL A 247 -13.09 0.73 5.82
C VAL A 247 -13.09 -0.08 7.11
N ARG A 248 -14.28 -0.40 7.65
CA ARG A 248 -14.41 -1.29 8.81
C ARG A 248 -13.75 -2.64 8.57
N GLU A 249 -14.06 -3.29 7.45
CA GLU A 249 -13.51 -4.61 7.11
C GLU A 249 -11.99 -4.55 6.88
N PHE A 250 -11.54 -3.50 6.20
CA PHE A 250 -10.11 -3.24 5.99
C PHE A 250 -9.34 -3.06 7.32
N LEU A 251 -9.87 -2.25 8.24
CA LEU A 251 -9.25 -2.02 9.54
C LEU A 251 -9.25 -3.28 10.42
N LYS A 252 -10.30 -4.12 10.33
CA LYS A 252 -10.31 -5.42 11.02
C LYS A 252 -9.20 -6.35 10.51
N ALA A 253 -9.00 -6.40 9.20
CA ALA A 253 -7.89 -7.18 8.62
C ALA A 253 -6.53 -6.63 9.08
N ALA A 254 -6.37 -5.31 9.14
CA ALA A 254 -5.17 -4.67 9.65
C ALA A 254 -4.93 -4.96 11.15
N MET A 255 -5.97 -4.92 11.98
CA MET A 255 -5.92 -5.29 13.40
C MET A 255 -5.48 -6.74 13.61
N GLU A 256 -5.97 -7.65 12.77
CA GLU A 256 -5.61 -9.07 12.85
C GLU A 256 -4.12 -9.27 12.53
N ALA A 257 -3.63 -8.63 11.47
CA ALA A 257 -2.22 -8.68 11.12
C ALA A 257 -1.30 -7.99 12.15
N LYS A 258 -1.78 -6.92 12.83
CA LYS A 258 -1.00 -6.19 13.85
C LYS A 258 -0.58 -7.06 15.04
N LYS A 259 -1.21 -8.22 15.23
CA LYS A 259 -0.80 -9.20 16.25
C LYS A 259 0.59 -9.78 15.99
N TYR A 260 1.10 -9.71 14.76
CA TYR A 260 2.33 -10.37 14.35
C TYR A 260 3.45 -9.40 13.95
N ILE A 261 3.11 -8.27 13.32
CA ILE A 261 4.08 -7.30 12.76
C ILE A 261 3.56 -5.86 12.91
N ASP A 262 4.44 -4.87 12.76
CA ASP A 262 4.02 -3.46 12.67
C ASP A 262 3.23 -3.20 11.38
N VAL A 263 1.90 -3.37 11.48
CA VAL A 263 0.98 -3.10 10.37
C VAL A 263 0.71 -1.62 10.24
N ARG A 264 0.86 -1.13 9.00
CA ARG A 264 0.63 0.25 8.59
C ARG A 264 -0.33 0.28 7.41
N ILE A 265 -1.07 1.37 7.28
CA ILE A 265 -2.01 1.61 6.17
C ILE A 265 -1.70 2.93 5.47
N SER A 266 -2.18 3.08 4.23
CA SER A 266 -1.89 4.24 3.37
C SER A 266 -2.02 5.56 4.12
N GLY A 267 -0.99 6.39 4.13
CA GLY A 267 -0.99 7.64 4.91
C GLY A 267 -2.12 8.59 4.53
N CYS A 268 -2.40 8.74 3.24
CA CYS A 268 -3.51 9.55 2.73
C CYS A 268 -4.89 9.08 3.22
N LEU A 269 -5.06 7.78 3.48
CA LEU A 269 -6.27 7.25 4.11
C LEU A 269 -6.23 7.51 5.62
N LEU A 270 -5.13 7.18 6.28
CA LEU A 270 -5.00 7.29 7.73
C LEU A 270 -5.26 8.72 8.25
N VAL A 271 -4.73 9.74 7.57
CA VAL A 271 -4.94 11.15 7.97
C VAL A 271 -6.41 11.57 7.86
N GLN A 272 -7.19 10.97 6.95
CA GLN A 272 -8.63 11.19 6.85
C GLN A 272 -9.41 10.45 7.94
N LEU A 273 -8.95 9.25 8.32
CA LEU A 273 -9.63 8.43 9.34
C LEU A 273 -9.39 8.92 10.77
N LYS A 274 -8.19 9.43 11.09
CA LYS A 274 -7.85 9.91 12.44
C LYS A 274 -8.84 10.95 13.02
N PRO A 275 -9.31 11.98 12.29
CA PRO A 275 -10.27 12.95 12.84
C PRO A 275 -11.70 12.40 13.00
N MET A 276 -12.03 11.22 12.47
CA MET A 276 -13.38 10.67 12.55
C MET A 276 -13.69 10.16 13.97
N ASP A 277 -14.93 10.35 14.41
CA ASP A 277 -15.45 9.70 15.61
C ASP A 277 -15.71 8.19 15.37
N PRO A 278 -15.84 7.37 16.42
CA PRO A 278 -16.05 5.94 16.28
C PRO A 278 -17.21 5.54 15.36
N LEU A 279 -18.36 6.21 15.44
CA LEU A 279 -19.55 5.83 14.68
C LEU A 279 -19.37 6.16 13.19
N THR A 280 -18.84 7.34 12.89
CA THR A 280 -18.49 7.73 11.51
C THR A 280 -17.49 6.74 10.91
N LEU A 281 -16.40 6.44 11.63
CA LEU A 281 -15.38 5.48 11.19
C LEU A 281 -15.97 4.09 10.91
N PHE A 282 -16.93 3.64 11.73
CA PHE A 282 -17.53 2.32 11.60
C PHE A 282 -18.37 2.15 10.33
N SER A 283 -18.94 3.24 9.83
CA SER A 283 -19.85 3.24 8.67
C SER A 283 -19.21 3.74 7.38
N VAL A 284 -17.98 4.26 7.44
CA VAL A 284 -17.34 4.87 6.28
C VAL A 284 -17.03 3.83 5.20
N ARG A 285 -17.35 4.19 3.96
CA ARG A 285 -17.03 3.43 2.75
C ARG A 285 -16.14 4.29 1.85
N ARG A 286 -15.17 3.67 1.20
CA ARG A 286 -14.39 4.34 0.14
C ARG A 286 -14.99 4.04 -1.22
N VAL A 287 -14.78 4.97 -2.14
CA VAL A 287 -14.94 4.69 -3.58
C VAL A 287 -13.70 3.93 -4.04
N ALA A 288 -13.82 2.61 -4.20
CA ALA A 288 -12.70 1.76 -4.60
C ALA A 288 -12.47 1.75 -6.12
N ARG A 289 -13.40 2.32 -6.91
CA ARG A 289 -13.42 2.19 -8.37
C ARG A 289 -12.72 3.36 -9.05
N GLU A 290 -11.87 3.06 -10.02
CA GLU A 290 -11.14 4.06 -10.80
C GLU A 290 -11.01 3.65 -12.28
N VAL A 291 -11.14 4.62 -13.18
CA VAL A 291 -11.15 4.37 -14.63
C VAL A 291 -9.75 4.03 -15.16
N ALA A 292 -8.74 4.79 -14.76
CA ALA A 292 -7.38 4.58 -15.22
C ALA A 292 -6.37 5.15 -14.23
N PRO A 293 -5.25 4.44 -13.97
CA PRO A 293 -4.12 5.02 -13.28
C PRO A 293 -3.57 6.21 -14.07
N LEU A 294 -3.32 7.34 -13.40
CA LEU A 294 -2.75 8.54 -14.01
C LEU A 294 -1.51 8.98 -13.23
N VAL A 295 -0.40 9.18 -13.96
CA VAL A 295 0.78 9.85 -13.41
C VAL A 295 0.52 11.36 -13.48
N LYS A 296 0.28 11.98 -12.32
CA LYS A 296 0.04 13.44 -12.23
C LYS A 296 1.31 14.29 -12.34
N ARG A 297 2.49 13.67 -12.34
CA ARG A 297 3.79 14.34 -12.37
C ARG A 297 4.31 14.46 -13.80
N SER A 298 5.02 15.54 -14.07
CA SER A 298 5.72 15.74 -15.34
C SER A 298 6.99 14.91 -15.41
N LYS A 299 7.33 14.41 -16.60
CA LYS A 299 8.63 13.79 -16.86
C LYS A 299 9.69 14.88 -16.98
N LEU A 300 10.82 14.71 -16.30
CA LEU A 300 12.00 15.56 -16.43
C LEU A 300 13.18 14.76 -17.00
N GLU A 301 14.09 15.46 -17.68
CA GLU A 301 15.35 14.86 -18.11
C GLU A 301 16.35 14.90 -16.95
N LEU A 302 16.87 13.71 -16.60
CA LEU A 302 18.01 13.57 -15.72
C LEU A 302 19.26 13.37 -16.59
#